data_AF-A0A349YJ76-F1
#
_entry.id   AF-A0A349YJ76-F1
#
_cell.length_a   1.000
_cell.length_b   1.000
_cell.length_c   1.000
_cell.angle_alpha   90.00
_cell.angle_beta   90.00
_cell.angle_gamma   90.00
#
_symmetry.space_group_name_H-M   'P 1'
#
loop_
_entity.id
_entity.type
_entity.pdbx_description
1 polymer ?
#
loop_
_entity_poly.entity_id
_entity_poly.type
_entity_poly.pdbx_seq_one_letter_code
_entity_poly.pdbx_strand_id
1 'polypeptide(L)' 'MVSIKVHIPKSAKDTPCWVFIDGKYDLAYLTEDEKYFVSIDYKRVYSLEVVSGWSIPSP' A
#
# COMPACT_ATOMS: atom_id res chain seq x y z
N MET A 1 10.94 3.91 13.07
CA MET A 1 9.61 3.29 13.21
C MET A 1 8.61 4.20 12.54
N VAL A 2 8.10 3.83 11.36
CA VAL A 2 7.19 4.68 10.56
C VAL A 2 5.80 4.62 11.20
N SER A 3 5.23 5.78 11.54
CA SER A 3 3.91 5.86 12.17
C SER A 3 2.82 5.83 11.10
N ILE A 4 1.94 4.84 11.19
CA ILE A 4 0.78 4.65 10.31
C ILE A 4 -0.07 5.91 10.24
N LYS A 5 -0.28 6.61 11.37
CA LYS A 5 -1.12 7.81 11.45
C LYS A 5 -0.70 8.96 10.53
N VAL A 6 0.57 9.02 10.13
CA VAL A 6 1.08 10.06 9.21
C VAL A 6 0.79 9.70 7.75
N HIS A 7 0.62 8.41 7.45
CA HIS A 7 0.50 7.88 6.10
C HIS A 7 -0.91 7.34 5.78
N ILE A 8 -1.87 7.42 6.72
CA ILE A 8 -3.28 7.13 6.41
C ILE A 8 -3.69 8.12 5.32
N PRO A 9 -4.03 7.63 4.11
CA PRO A 9 -4.48 8.50 3.03
C PRO A 9 -5.71 9.28 3.52
N LYS A 10 -5.64 10.62 3.50
CA LYS A 10 -6.80 11.47 3.86
C LYS A 10 -7.96 11.28 2.88
N SER A 11 -7.67 10.78 1.69
CA SER A 11 -8.65 10.29 0.73
C SER A 11 -8.33 8.83 0.43
N ALA A 12 -9.21 7.91 0.83
CA ALA A 12 -9.18 6.51 0.39
C ALA A 12 -9.76 6.38 -1.03
N LYS A 13 -9.47 7.35 -1.92
CA LYS A 13 -10.09 7.45 -3.25
C LYS A 13 -9.39 6.62 -4.31
N ASP A 14 -8.23 6.05 -4.01
CA ASP A 14 -7.48 5.33 -5.02
C ASP A 14 -7.83 3.85 -5.04
N THR A 15 -8.01 3.34 -6.25
CA THR A 15 -8.24 1.93 -6.54
C THR A 15 -7.21 1.07 -5.78
N PRO A 16 -7.65 0.11 -4.94
CA PRO A 16 -6.72 -0.74 -4.24
C PRO A 16 -5.87 -1.53 -5.24
N CYS A 17 -4.59 -1.70 -4.93
CA CYS A 17 -3.65 -2.48 -5.73
C CYS A 17 -3.24 -3.74 -4.98
N TRP A 18 -2.89 -4.77 -5.74
CA TRP A 18 -2.25 -5.97 -5.21
C TRP A 18 -0.77 -5.67 -5.01
N VAL A 19 -0.26 -5.90 -3.80
CA VAL A 19 1.17 -5.83 -3.50
C VAL A 19 1.69 -7.22 -3.19
N PHE A 20 2.86 -7.56 -3.74
CA PHE A 20 3.56 -8.80 -3.45
C PHE A 20 4.78 -8.50 -2.57
N ILE A 21 4.78 -9.05 -1.36
CA ILE A 21 5.83 -8.86 -0.36
C ILE A 21 6.04 -10.14 0.43
N ASP A 22 7.30 -10.50 0.67
CA ASP A 22 7.68 -11.70 1.44
C ASP A 22 6.96 -13.00 1.01
N GLY A 23 6.77 -13.18 -0.30
CA GLY A 23 6.11 -14.36 -0.84
C GLY A 23 4.58 -14.38 -0.70
N LYS A 24 3.95 -13.26 -0.32
CA LYS A 24 2.50 -13.15 -0.11
C LYS A 24 1.93 -11.94 -0.84
N TYR A 25 0.67 -12.07 -1.24
CA TYR A 25 -0.11 -10.95 -1.74
C TYR A 25 -0.87 -10.28 -0.60
N ASP A 26 -0.93 -8.95 -0.62
CA ASP A 26 -1.80 -8.15 0.22
C ASP A 26 -2.51 -7.10 -0.65
N LEU A 27 -3.63 -6.58 -0.16
CA LEU A 27 -4.35 -5.50 -0.83
C LEU A 27 -4.04 -4.18 -0.11
N ALA A 28 -3.60 -3.19 -0.87
CA ALA A 28 -3.13 -1.94 -0.30
C ALA A 28 -3.43 -0.73 -1.20
N TYR A 29 -3.38 0.45 -0.61
CA TYR A 29 -3.44 1.74 -1.29
C TYR A 29 -2.02 2.29 -1.43
N LEU A 30 -1.64 2.71 -2.64
CA LEU A 30 -0.42 3.51 -2.84
C LEU A 30 -0.64 4.90 -2.23
N THR A 31 0.31 5.39 -1.44
CA THR A 31 0.23 6.73 -0.84
C THR A 31 0.40 7.83 -1.90
N GLU A 32 -0.12 9.04 -1.63
CA GLU A 32 -0.05 10.18 -2.57
C GLU A 32 1.39 10.57 -2.96
N ASP A 33 2.38 10.30 -2.09
CA ASP A 33 3.79 10.53 -2.37
C ASP A 33 4.46 9.36 -3.10
N GLU A 34 3.71 8.31 -3.41
CA GLU A 34 4.10 7.07 -4.10
C GLU A 34 5.29 6.33 -3.45
N LYS A 35 5.55 6.56 -2.15
CA LYS A 35 6.67 5.93 -1.43
C LYS A 35 6.27 4.70 -0.64
N TYR A 36 5.00 4.59 -0.31
CA TYR A 36 4.49 3.56 0.58
C TYR A 36 3.18 2.99 0.08
N PHE A 37 2.89 1.77 0.51
CA PHE A 37 1.59 1.15 0.43
C PHE A 37 1.01 1.01 1.83
N VAL A 38 -0.26 1.31 1.99
CA VAL A 38 -1.00 1.12 3.24
C VAL A 38 -2.02 0.01 3.03
N SER A 39 -1.99 -1.03 3.87
CA SER A 39 -2.98 -2.11 3.76
C SER A 39 -4.40 -1.56 3.86
N ILE A 40 -5.36 -2.18 3.18
CA ILE A 40 -6.76 -1.70 3.18
C ILE A 40 -7.41 -1.69 4.58
N ASP A 41 -6.89 -2.50 5.51
CA ASP A 41 -7.32 -2.53 6.90
C ASP A 41 -6.58 -1.51 7.79
N TYR A 42 -5.68 -0.72 7.19
CA TYR A 42 -4.86 0.32 7.82
C TYR A 42 -3.99 -0.17 8.98
N LYS A 43 -3.63 -1.46 9.00
CA LYS A 43 -2.77 -2.04 10.06
C LYS A 43 -1.30 -2.13 9.67
N ARG A 44 -0.99 -2.03 8.37
CA ARG A 44 0.37 -2.26 7.85
C ARG A 44 0.73 -1.19 6.84
N VAL A 45 2.03 -0.90 6.78
CA VAL A 45 2.64 0.00 5.81
C VAL A 45 3.84 -0.71 5.22
N TYR A 46 3.92 -0.73 3.90
CA TYR A 46 4.99 -1.32 3.13
C TYR A 46 5.71 -0.23 2.35
N SER A 47 7.04 -0.20 2.38
CA SER A 47 7.78 0.73 1.52
C SER A 47 7.81 0.20 0.08
N LEU A 48 7.71 1.09 -0.90
CA LEU A 48 7.84 0.72 -2.32
C LEU A 48 9.16 -0.03 -2.60
N GLU A 49 10.23 0.30 -1.87
CA GLU A 49 11.54 -0.33 -2.03
C GLU A 49 11.59 -1.80 -1.58
N VAL A 50 10.70 -2.22 -0.68
CA VAL A 50 10.65 -3.60 -0.16
C VAL A 50 9.57 -4.45 -0.83
N VAL A 51 8.63 -3.82 -1.54
CA VAL A 51 7.61 -4.51 -2.32
C VAL A 51 8.25 -5.11 -3.56
N SER A 52 8.09 -6.43 -3.74
CA SER A 52 8.67 -7.17 -4.87
C SER A 52 7.93 -6.96 -6.18
N GLY A 53 6.68 -6.52 -6.12
CA GLY A 53 5.87 -6.16 -7.27
C GLY A 53 4.48 -5.72 -6.86
N TRP A 54 3.81 -4.94 -7.71
CA TRP A 54 2.42 -4.56 -7.47
C TRP A 54 1.69 -4.32 -8.78
N SER A 55 0.36 -4.42 -8.74
CA SER A 55 -0.49 -4.19 -9.90
C SER A 55 -1.85 -3.62 -9.50
N ILE A 56 -2.38 -2.75 -10.36
CA ILE A 56 -3.75 -2.25 -10.24
C ILE A 56 -4.67 -3.32 -10.85
N PRO A 57 -5.78 -3.70 -10.20
CA PRO A 57 -6.76 -4.59 -10.80
C PRO A 57 -7.28 -3.97 -12.10
N SER A 58 -7.09 -4.69 -13.20
CA SER A 58 -7.72 -4.32 -14.48
C SER A 58 -9.21 -4.66 -14.42
N PRO A 59 -10.10 -3.81 -14.96
CA PRO A 59 -11.54 -4.06 -15.00
C PRO A 59 -11.91 -5.29 -15.86
#